data_AF-A0A6L7T0E6-F1
#
_entry.id   AF-A0A6L7T0E6-F1
#
_cell.length_a   1.000
_cell.length_b   1.000
_cell.length_c   1.000
_cell.angle_alpha   90.00
_cell.angle_beta   90.00
_cell.angle_gamma   90.00
#
_symmetry.space_group_name_H-M   'P 1'
#
loop_
_entity.id
_entity.type
_entity.pdbx_description
1 polymer ?
#
loop_
_entity_poly.entity_id
_entity_poly.type
_entity_poly.pdbx_seq_one_letter_code
_entity_poly.pdbx_strand_id
1 'polypeptide(L)'
;MFLKKKFIPPPPRMTVTSDGQVQTDEVRSGASYLSQSDVQLHFGLGTATSIERVVVYWPSGRVEEYADLGVNQEHLLVEGAAR
;
A
#
# COMPACT_ATOMS: atom_id res chain seq x y z
N MET A 1 3.33 37.37 -8.15
CA MET A 1 3.84 36.53 -7.03
C MET A 1 3.38 35.11 -7.29
N PHE A 2 4.28 34.14 -7.39
CA PHE A 2 3.93 32.77 -7.80
C PHE A 2 4.48 31.75 -6.80
N LEU A 3 3.62 30.82 -6.36
CA LEU A 3 4.01 29.69 -5.53
C LEU A 3 4.42 28.53 -6.46
N LYS A 4 5.73 28.28 -6.58
CA LYS A 4 6.23 27.08 -7.26
C LYS A 4 6.18 25.91 -6.29
N LYS A 5 5.27 24.95 -6.51
CA LYS A 5 5.27 23.65 -5.84
C LYS A 5 5.86 22.62 -6.81
N LYS A 6 6.90 21.91 -6.38
CA LYS A 6 7.43 20.75 -7.09
C LYS A 6 6.81 19.52 -6.46
N PHE A 7 5.97 18.82 -7.22
CA PHE A 7 5.45 17.52 -6.81
C PHE A 7 6.46 16.46 -7.20
N ILE A 8 7.03 15.76 -6.21
CA ILE A 8 7.83 14.56 -6.43
C ILE A 8 6.93 13.43 -5.95
N PRO A 9 6.48 12.52 -6.84
CA PRO A 9 5.64 11.42 -6.42
C PRO A 9 6.40 10.58 -5.38
N PRO A 10 5.75 10.23 -4.25
CA PRO A 10 6.37 9.34 -3.28
C PRO A 10 6.62 7.96 -3.92
N PRO A 11 7.54 7.16 -3.37
CA PRO A 11 7.69 5.78 -3.79
C PRO A 11 6.38 5.01 -3.61
N PRO A 12 6.19 3.88 -4.33
CA PRO A 12 5.03 3.04 -4.14
C PRO A 12 4.97 2.57 -2.70
N ARG A 13 3.80 2.65 -2.08
CA ARG A 13 3.62 2.36 -0.65
C ARG A 13 2.21 1.90 -0.36
N MET A 14 2.03 1.23 0.76
CA MET A 14 0.72 0.79 1.24
C MET A 14 0.51 1.28 2.68
N THR A 15 -0.67 1.85 2.92
CA THR A 15 -1.13 2.25 4.26
C THR A 15 -2.28 1.34 4.68
N VAL A 16 -2.18 0.72 5.84
CA VAL A 16 -3.19 -0.16 6.42
C VAL A 16 -3.70 0.46 7.71
N THR A 17 -5.02 0.47 7.88
CA THR A 17 -5.71 0.90 9.10
C THR A 17 -6.49 -0.27 9.68
N SER A 18 -6.24 -0.57 10.96
CA SER A 18 -6.87 -1.67 11.69
C SER A 18 -6.92 -1.35 13.19
N ASP A 19 -8.09 -1.47 13.81
CA ASP A 19 -8.30 -1.23 15.25
C ASP A 19 -7.83 0.18 15.67
N GLY A 20 -8.12 1.17 14.83
CA GLY A 20 -7.67 2.55 15.01
C GLY A 20 -6.14 2.79 14.87
N GLN A 21 -5.35 1.75 14.58
CA GLN A 21 -3.92 1.88 14.30
C GLN A 21 -3.66 2.03 12.81
N VAL A 22 -2.74 2.93 12.45
CA VAL A 22 -2.31 3.16 11.07
C VAL A 22 -0.87 2.70 10.92
N GLN A 23 -0.64 1.77 10.00
CA GLN A 23 0.68 1.31 9.60
C GLN A 23 0.92 1.70 8.14
N THR A 24 2.13 2.15 7.80
CA THR A 24 2.50 2.45 6.42
C THR A 24 3.83 1.79 6.15
N ASP A 25 3.91 1.07 5.03
CA ASP A 25 5.16 0.50 4.54
C ASP A 25 5.34 0.81 3.06
N GLU A 26 6.60 1.00 2.65
CA GLU A 26 6.96 1.34 1.28
C GLU A 26 7.47 0.10 0.55
N VAL A 27 7.07 -0.05 -0.70
CA VAL A 27 7.57 -1.11 -1.56
C VAL A 27 9.02 -0.79 -1.91
N ARG A 28 9.95 -1.48 -1.27
CA ARG A 28 11.36 -1.42 -1.63
C ARG A 28 11.60 -2.30 -2.85
N SER A 29 11.31 -1.77 -4.05
CA SER A 29 11.74 -2.40 -5.29
C SER A 29 13.25 -2.22 -5.45
N GLY A 30 14.03 -3.19 -4.96
CA GLY A 30 15.46 -3.26 -5.22
C GLY A 30 15.68 -3.53 -6.72
N ALA A 31 16.10 -2.52 -7.47
CA ALA A 31 16.44 -2.66 -8.88
C ALA A 31 17.79 -3.39 -9.03
N SER A 32 17.77 -4.71 -9.05
CA SER A 32 18.89 -5.53 -9.49
C SER A 32 18.43 -6.40 -10.66
N TYR A 33 19.07 -6.19 -11.81
CA TYR A 33 18.87 -6.88 -13.08
C TYR A 33 18.63 -8.39 -12.87
N LEU A 34 17.45 -8.89 -13.25
CA LEU A 34 16.93 -10.28 -13.17
C LEU A 34 16.22 -10.76 -11.89
N SER A 35 16.06 -9.95 -10.83
CA SER A 35 15.29 -10.36 -9.64
C SER A 35 14.04 -9.49 -9.46
N GLN A 36 12.92 -9.91 -10.03
CA GLN A 36 11.62 -9.33 -9.67
C GLN A 36 11.16 -10.02 -8.39
N SER A 37 11.46 -9.43 -7.24
CA SER A 37 10.95 -9.90 -5.95
C SER A 37 9.45 -9.63 -5.89
N ASP A 38 8.69 -10.70 -5.66
CA ASP A 38 7.29 -10.64 -5.26
C ASP A 38 7.15 -9.60 -4.13
N VAL A 39 6.33 -8.57 -4.36
CA VAL A 39 6.18 -7.47 -3.41
C VAL A 39 5.14 -7.90 -2.39
N GLN A 40 5.60 -8.62 -1.36
CA GLN A 40 4.76 -8.99 -0.24
C GLN A 40 5.00 -8.03 0.92
N LEU A 41 4.01 -7.21 1.25
CA LEU A 41 4.01 -6.37 2.45
C LEU A 41 3.24 -7.09 3.56
N HIS A 42 3.89 -7.25 4.71
CA HIS A 42 3.32 -7.91 5.88
C HIS A 42 3.01 -6.86 6.95
N PHE A 43 1.76 -6.79 7.39
CA PHE A 43 1.32 -5.88 8.45
C PHE A 43 0.95 -6.70 9.68
N GLY A 44 1.57 -6.39 10.82
CA GLY A 44 1.21 -7.00 12.10
C GLY A 44 -0.08 -6.38 12.62
N LEU A 45 -1.19 -7.12 12.58
CA LEU A 45 -2.51 -6.60 12.97
C LEU A 45 -2.86 -6.79 14.46
N GLY A 46 -1.98 -7.43 15.23
CA GLY A 46 -2.18 -7.65 16.66
C GLY A 46 -3.44 -8.48 16.95
N THR A 47 -4.37 -7.91 17.71
CA THR A 47 -5.68 -8.51 18.03
C THR A 47 -6.80 -8.08 17.08
N ALA A 48 -6.51 -7.28 16.06
CA ALA A 48 -7.53 -6.82 15.12
C ALA A 48 -8.12 -8.00 14.33
N THR A 49 -9.44 -8.04 14.24
CA THR A 49 -10.19 -9.11 13.55
C THR A 49 -10.60 -8.72 12.12
N SER A 50 -10.40 -7.45 11.76
CA SER A 50 -10.66 -6.92 10.41
C SER A 50 -9.70 -5.77 10.09
N ILE A 51 -9.48 -5.55 8.80
CA ILE A 51 -8.78 -4.39 8.29
C ILE A 51 -9.85 -3.38 7.83
N GLU A 52 -9.88 -2.22 8.47
CA GLU A 52 -10.84 -1.16 8.18
C GLU A 52 -10.57 -0.56 6.80
N ARG A 53 -9.29 -0.34 6.49
CA ARG A 53 -8.88 0.36 5.27
C ARG A 53 -7.47 0.00 4.85
N VAL A 54 -7.27 -0.20 3.56
CA VAL A 54 -5.98 -0.32 2.89
C VAL A 54 -5.94 0.69 1.76
N VAL A 55 -4.92 1.55 1.75
CA VAL A 55 -4.66 2.51 0.68
C VAL A 55 -3.36 2.12 -0.01
N VAL A 56 -3.44 1.80 -1.30
CA VAL A 56 -2.30 1.45 -2.14
C VAL A 56 -1.95 2.64 -3.02
N TYR A 57 -0.70 3.07 -2.97
CA TYR A 57 -0.12 4.06 -3.86
C TYR A 57 0.71 3.32 -4.90
N TRP A 58 0.18 3.19 -6.11
CA TRP A 58 0.80 2.44 -7.18
C TRP A 58 1.95 3.21 -7.84
N PRO A 59 2.92 2.51 -8.47
CA PRO A 59 4.01 3.15 -9.22
C PRO A 59 3.53 4.05 -10.37
N SER A 60 2.36 3.76 -10.94
CA SER A 60 1.72 4.59 -11.97
C SER A 60 1.24 5.95 -11.45
N GLY A 61 1.21 6.13 -10.13
CA GLY A 61 0.58 7.27 -9.46
C GLY A 61 -0.90 7.08 -9.18
N ARG A 62 -1.51 5.95 -9.56
CA ARG A 62 -2.88 5.60 -9.13
C ARG A 62 -2.90 5.36 -7.62
N VAL A 63 -4.00 5.76 -7.00
CA VAL A 63 -4.29 5.46 -5.59
C VAL A 63 -5.55 4.62 -5.56
N GLU A 64 -5.47 3.46 -4.93
CA GLU A 64 -6.61 2.57 -4.74
C GLU A 64 -6.86 2.33 -3.25
N GLU A 65 -8.13 2.14 -2.90
CA GLU A 65 -8.57 1.91 -1.55
C GLU A 65 -9.38 0.62 -1.49
N TYR A 66 -9.12 -0.18 -0.46
CA TYR A 66 -9.84 -1.40 -0.13
C TYR A 66 -10.29 -1.30 1.32
N ALA A 67 -11.52 -1.71 1.61
CA ALA A 67 -12.08 -1.70 2.96
C ALA A 67 -12.58 -3.11 3.32
N ASP A 68 -12.81 -3.33 4.62
CA ASP A 68 -13.42 -4.56 5.15
C ASP A 68 -12.68 -5.85 4.74
N LEU A 69 -11.35 -5.78 4.63
CA LEU A 69 -10.54 -6.95 4.30
C LEU A 69 -10.37 -7.84 5.55
N GLY A 70 -10.56 -9.16 5.39
CA GLY A 70 -10.37 -10.11 6.48
C GLY A 70 -8.88 -10.27 6.85
N VAL A 71 -8.60 -10.55 8.12
CA VAL A 71 -7.24 -10.76 8.65
C VAL A 71 -6.76 -12.21 8.48
N ASN A 72 -5.46 -12.46 8.69
CA ASN A 72 -4.83 -13.80 8.64
C ASN A 72 -4.97 -14.51 7.28
N GLN A 73 -5.01 -13.77 6.19
CA GLN A 73 -5.03 -14.29 4.82
C GLN A 73 -4.23 -13.39 3.90
N GLU A 74 -3.81 -13.94 2.77
CA GLU A 74 -3.12 -13.20 1.72
C GLU A 74 -4.14 -12.49 0.83
N HIS A 75 -3.95 -11.18 0.61
CA HIS A 75 -4.76 -10.40 -0.32
C HIS A 75 -3.93 -10.05 -1.55
N LEU A 76 -4.32 -10.59 -2.72
CA LEU A 76 -3.75 -10.19 -4.01
C LEU A 76 -4.42 -8.90 -4.48
N LEU A 77 -3.71 -7.78 -4.34
CA LEU A 77 -4.14 -6.49 -4.86
C LEU A 77 -3.53 -6.29 -6.25
N VAL A 78 -4.37 -6.04 -7.25
CA VAL A 78 -3.95 -5.79 -8.62
C VAL A 78 -4.32 -4.36 -8.99
N GLU A 79 -3.35 -3.61 -9.50
CA GLU A 79 -3.58 -2.26 -9.97
C GLU A 79 -4.71 -2.25 -11.01
N GLY A 80 -5.79 -1.52 -10.72
CA GLY A 80 -6.93 -1.34 -11.63
C GLY A 80 -8.06 -2.32 -11.36
N ALA A 81 -7.89 -3.19 -10.37
CA ALA A 81 -8.90 -4.16 -9.96
C ALA A 81 -9.75 -3.68 -8.78
N ALA A 82 -9.42 -2.53 -8.16
CA ALA A 82 -10.32 -1.91 -7.19
C ALA A 82 -11.66 -1.57 -7.85
N ARG A 83 -12.77 -2.01 -7.26
CA ARG A 83 -14.14 -1.75 -7.71
C ARG A 83 -14.80 -0.69 -6.86
#